data_AF-A0A2A2S0W0-F1
#
_entry.id   AF-A0A2A2S0W0-F1
#
_cell.length_a   1.000
_cell.length_b   1.000
_cell.length_c   1.000
_cell.angle_alpha   90.00
_cell.angle_beta   90.00
_cell.angle_gamma   90.00
#
_symmetry.space_group_name_H-M   'P 1'
#
loop_
_entity.id
_entity.type
_entity.pdbx_description
1 polymer ?
#
loop_
_entity_poly.entity_id
_entity_poly.type
_entity_poly.pdbx_seq_one_letter_code
_entity_poly.pdbx_strand_id
1 'polypeptide(L)' 'MGKHGLMIDMDGVIYAGEELIAGGDIFVQRLLKEKINFTFLSNNSSRSRRDAVEKLEKLGITGVTERNKLLCL' A
#
# COMPACT_ATOMS: atom_id res chain seq x y z
N MET A 1 -25.24 -5.40 -6.45
CA MET A 1 -24.32 -5.36 -5.28
C MET A 1 -23.05 -4.64 -5.69
N GLY A 2 -22.73 -3.48 -5.11
CA GLY A 2 -21.49 -2.77 -5.41
C GLY A 2 -20.28 -3.54 -4.88
N LYS A 3 -19.16 -3.54 -5.63
CA LYS A 3 -17.88 -4.03 -5.09
C LYS A 3 -17.36 -2.98 -4.11
N HIS A 4 -17.45 -3.25 -2.81
CA HIS A 4 -16.83 -2.41 -1.79
C HIS A 4 -15.32 -2.67 -1.77
N GLY A 5 -14.53 -1.61 -1.68
CA GLY A 5 -13.08 -1.67 -1.60
C GLY A 5 -12.52 -0.50 -0.81
N LEU A 6 -11.38 -0.69 -0.16
CA LEU A 6 -10.72 0.35 0.63
C LEU A 6 -9.78 1.17 -0.26
N MET A 7 -9.81 2.49 -0.12
CA MET A 7 -8.77 3.38 -0.61
C MET A 7 -7.91 3.81 0.57
N ILE A 8 -6.60 3.61 0.46
CA ILE A 8 -5.67 3.70 1.58
C ILE A 8 -4.54 4.63 1.19
N ASP A 9 -4.36 5.73 1.89
CA ASP A 9 -3.18 6.56 1.70
C ASP A 9 -1.91 5.81 2.18
N MET A 10 -0.77 6.11 1.59
CA MET A 10 0.50 5.49 1.96
C MET A 10 1.33 6.38 2.88
N ASP A 11 1.50 7.64 2.49
CA ASP A 11 2.35 8.60 3.17
C ASP A 11 1.67 9.09 4.45
N GLY A 12 2.28 8.86 5.61
CA GLY A 12 1.69 9.19 6.92
C GLY A 12 0.68 8.19 7.46
N VAL A 13 0.39 7.11 6.71
CA VAL A 13 -0.49 6.01 7.16
C VAL A 13 0.26 4.68 7.28
N ILE A 14 1.00 4.29 6.23
CA ILE A 14 1.80 3.05 6.24
C ILE A 14 3.23 3.34 6.68
N TYR A 15 3.79 4.47 6.23
CA TYR A 15 5.15 4.88 6.55
C TYR A 15 5.26 6.40 6.60
N ALA A 16 6.30 6.91 7.26
CA ALA A 16 6.68 8.31 7.26
C ALA A 16 8.11 8.44 6.74
N GLY A 17 8.28 9.00 5.52
CA GLY A 17 9.58 9.00 4.86
C GLY A 17 10.03 7.57 4.54
N GLU A 18 11.13 7.12 5.13
CA GLU A 18 11.69 5.77 4.95
C GLU A 18 11.47 4.86 6.18
N GLU A 19 10.65 5.30 7.14
CA GLU A 19 10.34 4.55 8.36
C GLU A 19 8.91 4.00 8.33
N LEU A 20 8.76 2.73 8.72
CA LEU A 20 7.45 2.10 8.87
C LEU A 20 6.71 2.70 10.07
N ILE A 21 5.44 3.06 9.89
CA ILE A 21 4.56 3.43 11.00
C ILE A 21 4.15 2.14 11.72
N ALA A 22 4.25 2.14 13.06
CA ALA A 22 3.98 0.96 13.87
C ALA A 22 2.61 0.34 13.55
N GLY A 23 2.62 -0.95 13.16
CA GLY A 23 1.42 -1.72 12.79
C GLY A 23 0.95 -1.54 11.34
N GLY A 24 1.59 -0.70 10.54
CA GLY A 24 1.29 -0.53 9.11
C GLY A 24 1.50 -1.83 8.33
N ASP A 25 2.54 -2.58 8.64
CA ASP A 25 2.81 -3.92 8.12
C ASP A 25 1.70 -4.92 8.48
N ILE A 26 1.31 -4.97 9.77
CA ILE A 26 0.25 -5.86 10.27
C ILE A 26 -1.07 -5.54 9.56
N PHE A 27 -1.38 -4.25 9.39
CA PHE A 27 -2.57 -3.80 8.70
C PHE A 27 -2.59 -4.29 7.25
N VAL A 28 -1.53 -4.06 6.47
CA VAL A 28 -1.47 -4.50 5.07
C VAL A 28 -1.51 -6.01 4.96
N GLN A 29 -0.76 -6.73 5.81
CA GLN A 29 -0.75 -8.19 5.81
C GLN A 29 -2.12 -8.78 6.13
N ARG A 30 -2.89 -8.14 7.01
CA ARG A 30 -4.26 -8.54 7.31
C ARG A 30 -5.18 -8.38 6.10
N LEU A 31 -5.10 -7.25 5.39
CA LEU A 31 -5.87 -7.03 4.17
C LEU A 31 -5.56 -8.10 3.10
N LEU A 32 -4.28 -8.44 2.94
CA LEU A 32 -3.83 -9.50 2.04
C LEU A 32 -4.38 -10.86 2.45
N LYS A 33 -4.22 -11.24 3.73
CA LYS A 33 -4.67 -12.52 4.28
C LYS A 33 -6.18 -12.72 4.17
N GLU A 34 -6.94 -11.68 4.49
CA GLU A 34 -8.42 -11.70 4.46
C GLU A 34 -8.98 -11.49 3.03
N LYS A 35 -8.12 -11.31 2.02
CA LYS A 35 -8.50 -11.05 0.62
C LYS A 35 -9.43 -9.84 0.49
N ILE A 36 -9.21 -8.82 1.31
CA ILE A 36 -9.95 -7.56 1.22
C ILE A 36 -9.48 -6.82 -0.03
N ASN A 37 -10.41 -6.32 -0.84
CA ASN A 37 -10.10 -5.49 -1.99
C ASN A 37 -9.67 -4.10 -1.50
N PHE A 38 -8.47 -3.67 -1.88
CA PHE A 38 -7.96 -2.35 -1.56
C PHE A 38 -7.06 -1.82 -2.66
N THR A 39 -6.97 -0.49 -2.72
CA THR A 39 -6.05 0.26 -3.57
C THR A 39 -5.33 1.29 -2.71
N PHE A 40 -4.00 1.28 -2.76
CA PHE A 40 -3.23 2.38 -2.21
C PHE A 40 -3.31 3.61 -3.11
N LEU A 41 -3.40 4.77 -2.46
CA LEU A 41 -3.30 6.09 -3.05
C LEU A 41 -1.98 6.70 -2.58
N SER A 42 -1.28 7.37 -3.48
CA SER A 42 -0.20 8.30 -3.10
C SER A 42 -0.27 9.48 -4.04
N ASN A 43 -0.18 10.69 -3.48
CA ASN A 43 -0.06 11.95 -4.24
C ASN A 43 1.39 12.22 -4.66
N ASN A 44 2.29 11.26 -4.43
CA ASN A 44 3.67 11.38 -4.84
C ASN A 44 3.86 10.86 -6.28
N SER A 45 3.60 11.74 -7.25
CA SER A 45 3.75 11.46 -8.68
C SER A 45 5.21 11.31 -9.14
N SER A 46 6.19 11.58 -8.28
CA SER A 46 7.62 11.43 -8.62
C SER A 46 8.10 9.97 -8.63
N ARG A 47 7.34 9.04 -8.00
CA ARG A 47 7.69 7.62 -7.90
C ARG A 47 6.75 6.79 -8.78
N SER A 48 7.32 5.85 -9.55
CA SER A 48 6.52 4.91 -10.33
C SER A 48 5.80 3.91 -9.40
N ARG A 49 4.78 3.22 -9.92
CA ARG A 49 4.10 2.15 -9.18
C ARG A 49 5.08 1.06 -8.72
N ARG A 50 6.11 0.80 -9.53
CA ARG A 50 7.18 -0.15 -9.23
C ARG A 50 7.98 0.29 -8.00
N ASP A 51 8.41 1.55 -8.00
CA ASP A 51 9.21 2.11 -6.90
C ASP A 51 8.43 2.07 -5.58
N ALA A 52 7.13 2.28 -5.64
CA ALA A 52 6.25 2.19 -4.49
C ALA A 52 6.10 0.73 -3.97
N VAL A 53 5.99 -0.26 -4.86
CA VAL A 53 6.02 -1.68 -4.47
C VAL A 53 7.38 -2.04 -3.85
N GLU A 54 8.48 -1.67 -4.50
CA GLU A 54 9.84 -1.94 -3.99
C GLU A 54 10.09 -1.26 -2.63
N LYS A 55 9.52 -0.08 -2.40
CA LYS A 55 9.59 0.57 -1.09
C LYS A 55 8.86 -0.24 -0.02
N LEU A 56 7.65 -0.70 -0.30
CA LEU A 56 6.88 -1.53 0.63
C LEU A 56 7.65 -2.82 0.95
N GLU A 57 8.27 -3.46 -0.05
CA GLU A 57 9.12 -4.64 0.17
C GLU A 57 10.34 -4.33 1.06
N LYS A 58 11.03 -3.20 0.84
CA LYS A 58 12.14 -2.75 1.70
C LYS A 58 11.70 -2.51 3.16
N LEU A 59 10.45 -2.11 3.37
CA LEU A 59 9.84 -1.94 4.69
C LEU A 59 9.30 -3.26 5.29
N GLY A 60 9.54 -4.41 4.64
CA GLY A 60 9.10 -5.73 5.09
C GLY A 60 7.67 -6.10 4.70
N ILE A 61 6.99 -5.27 3.91
CA ILE A 61 5.62 -5.51 3.43
C ILE A 61 5.68 -6.19 2.07
N THR A 62 5.46 -7.51 2.06
CA THR A 62 5.52 -8.34 0.86
C THR A 62 4.13 -8.72 0.36
N GLY A 63 4.02 -9.10 -0.92
CA GLY A 63 2.75 -9.57 -1.53
C GLY A 63 1.84 -8.49 -2.10
N VAL A 64 2.27 -7.23 -2.06
CA VAL A 64 1.66 -6.13 -2.83
C VAL A 64 2.24 -6.16 -4.25
N THR A 65 1.40 -5.99 -5.27
CA THR A 65 1.83 -6.01 -6.68
C THR A 65 1.24 -4.85 -7.46
N GLU A 66 1.91 -4.45 -8.54
CA GLU A 66 1.46 -3.37 -9.44
C GLU A 66 0.09 -3.62 -10.06
N ARG A 67 -0.26 -4.90 -10.27
CA ARG A 67 -1.38 -5.29 -11.11
C ARG A 67 -2.75 -5.03 -10.45
N ASN A 68 -2.82 -4.69 -9.16
CA ASN A 68 -4.11 -4.53 -8.46
C ASN A 68 -4.20 -3.46 -7.36
N LYS A 69 -3.12 -2.75 -6.99
CA LYS A 69 -3.10 -2.14 -5.63
C LYS A 69 -2.46 -0.77 -5.48
N LEU A 70 -2.04 -0.10 -6.54
CA LEU A 70 -1.48 1.25 -6.43
C LEU A 70 -1.98 2.19 -7.52
N LEU A 71 -2.53 3.33 -7.08
CA LEU A 71 -2.86 4.48 -7.90
C LEU A 71 -2.00 5.66 -7.41
N CYS A 72 -0.98 6.02 -8.18
CA CYS A 72 -0.26 7.27 -8.00
C CYS A 72 -1.06 8.38 -8.69
N LEU A 73 -1.41 9.43 -7.95
CA LEU A 73 -2.12 10.62 -8.42
C LEU A 73 -1.16 11.81 -8.59
#